data_AF-A0A4Q3VBQ5-F1
#
_entry.id   AF-A0A4Q3VBQ5-F1
#
_cell.length_a   1.000
_cell.length_b   1.000
_cell.length_c   1.000
_cell.angle_alpha   90.00
_cell.angle_beta   90.00
_cell.angle_gamma   90.00
#
_symmetry.space_group_name_H-M   'P 1'
#
loop_
_entity.id
_entity.type
_entity.pdbx_description
1 polymer ?
#
loop_
_entity_poly.entity_id
_entity_poly.type
_entity_poly.pdbx_seq_one_letter_code
_entity_poly.pdbx_strand_id
1 'polypeptide(L)'
;MESQRDAMLLDDRVFYACSAGIQLTSHRHSNVAGILSGNGLMQPKLTGRGVFAVESPVPQHEIEIIELKGSDELVVDGDFMLMYSASLNVSIGPLVKGLRDVMRSGEGIVYRFSGAGTVFLIPTAKVC
;
A
#
# COMPACT_ATOMS: atom_id res chain seq x y z
N MET A 1 -14.20 -21.38 7.52
CA MET A 1 -12.80 -20.95 7.73
C MET A 1 -12.24 -20.58 6.37
N GLU A 2 -12.38 -19.33 5.96
CA GLU A 2 -11.78 -18.84 4.71
C GLU A 2 -10.27 -18.77 4.93
N SER A 3 -9.53 -19.68 4.30
CA SER A 3 -8.08 -19.56 4.22
C SER A 3 -7.75 -18.26 3.52
N GLN A 4 -7.04 -17.39 4.23
CA GLN A 4 -6.38 -16.17 3.79
C GLN A 4 -5.95 -16.28 2.31
N ARG A 5 -6.74 -15.68 1.40
CA ARG A 5 -6.32 -15.54 0.01
C ARG A 5 -5.21 -14.51 0.01
N ASP A 6 -4.04 -14.86 -0.52
CA ASP A 6 -2.95 -13.92 -0.76
C ASP A 6 -3.49 -12.77 -1.62
N ALA A 7 -3.64 -11.61 -1.00
CA ALA A 7 -4.15 -10.41 -1.63
C ALA A 7 -3.15 -9.29 -1.41
N MET A 8 -2.97 -8.47 -2.43
CA MET A 8 -2.03 -7.36 -2.43
C MET A 8 -2.81 -6.07 -2.64
N LEU A 9 -2.45 -5.03 -1.89
CA LEU A 9 -2.80 -3.66 -2.22
C LEU A 9 -1.61 -2.99 -2.89
N LEU A 10 -1.89 -2.22 -3.92
CA LEU A 10 -0.88 -1.55 -4.73
C LEU A 10 -1.04 -0.04 -4.59
N ASP A 11 0.02 0.69 -4.92
CA ASP A 11 -0.14 2.07 -5.35
C ASP A 11 -1.05 2.15 -6.60
N ASP A 12 -1.78 3.26 -6.77
CA ASP A 12 -2.78 3.39 -7.83
C ASP A 12 -2.17 3.51 -9.24
N ARG A 13 -0.89 3.87 -9.35
CA ARG A 13 -0.20 4.12 -10.63
C ARG A 13 0.60 2.93 -11.14
N VAL A 14 0.77 1.87 -10.35
CA VAL A 14 1.76 0.82 -10.65
C VAL A 14 1.16 -0.45 -11.25
N PHE A 15 -0.16 -0.61 -11.29
CA PHE A 15 -0.76 -1.81 -11.88
C PHE A 15 -0.57 -1.84 -13.41
N TYR A 16 0.03 -2.91 -13.93
CA TYR A 16 0.22 -3.09 -15.38
C TYR A 16 -0.69 -4.17 -15.97
N ALA A 17 -0.60 -5.40 -15.47
CA ALA A 17 -1.39 -6.53 -15.97
C ALA A 17 -1.53 -7.65 -14.94
N CYS A 18 -2.54 -8.50 -15.08
CA CYS A 18 -2.65 -9.74 -14.31
C CYS A 18 -3.23 -10.90 -15.14
N SER A 19 -2.87 -12.12 -14.77
CA SER A 19 -3.47 -13.33 -15.34
C SER A 19 -4.96 -13.45 -14.99
N ALA A 20 -5.73 -14.21 -15.78
CA ALA A 20 -7.18 -14.35 -15.61
C ALA A 20 -7.64 -14.92 -14.24
N GLY A 21 -6.74 -15.59 -13.51
CA GLY A 21 -7.01 -16.11 -12.16
C GLY A 21 -6.92 -15.05 -11.05
N ILE A 22 -6.58 -13.80 -11.38
CA ILE A 22 -6.49 -12.67 -10.45
C ILE A 22 -7.62 -11.69 -10.73
N GLN A 23 -8.32 -11.31 -9.66
CA GLN A 23 -9.34 -10.29 -9.68
C GLN A 23 -8.74 -8.95 -9.21
N LEU A 24 -8.90 -7.90 -10.02
CA LEU A 24 -8.61 -6.52 -9.66
C LEU A 24 -9.89 -5.86 -9.12
N THR A 25 -9.82 -5.35 -7.90
CA THR A 25 -10.90 -4.61 -7.22
C THR A 25 -10.35 -3.31 -6.61
N SER A 26 -11.22 -2.48 -6.04
CA SER A 26 -10.80 -1.29 -5.29
C SER A 26 -11.04 -1.51 -3.80
N HIS A 27 -10.01 -1.28 -2.99
CA HIS A 27 -10.11 -1.31 -1.53
C HIS A 27 -10.20 0.11 -0.99
N ARG A 28 -11.20 0.36 -0.13
CA ARG A 28 -11.40 1.64 0.53
C ARG A 28 -10.92 1.58 1.97
N HIS A 29 -10.04 2.49 2.34
CA HIS A 29 -9.58 2.63 3.72
C HIS A 29 -10.64 3.36 4.56
N SER A 30 -11.19 2.68 5.56
CA SER A 30 -12.23 3.25 6.44
C SER A 30 -11.68 4.08 7.61
N ASN A 31 -10.41 3.89 7.97
CA ASN A 31 -9.80 4.49 9.18
C ASN A 31 -8.85 5.66 8.89
N VAL A 32 -8.94 6.29 7.72
CA VAL A 32 -8.17 7.50 7.44
C VAL A 32 -8.84 8.67 8.18
N ALA A 33 -8.22 9.14 9.26
CA ALA A 33 -8.64 10.36 9.94
C ALA A 33 -8.44 11.56 8.99
N GLY A 34 -9.45 11.86 8.16
CA GLY A 34 -9.52 13.06 7.34
C GLY A 34 -8.80 12.97 5.99
N ILE A 35 -9.43 12.33 5.01
CA ILE A 35 -9.35 12.86 3.63
C ILE A 35 -10.52 13.83 3.50
N LEU A 36 -10.19 15.12 3.53
CA LEU A 36 -11.07 16.28 3.56
C LEU A 36 -11.90 16.49 2.27
N SER A 37 -12.33 15.42 1.59
CA SER A 37 -13.11 15.47 0.33
C SER A 37 -14.14 14.33 0.15
N GLY A 38 -14.55 13.63 1.21
CA GLY A 38 -15.75 12.77 1.20
C GLY A 38 -15.63 11.39 0.54
N ASN A 39 -14.56 11.10 -0.22
CA ASN A 39 -14.41 9.82 -0.93
C ASN A 39 -13.53 8.78 -0.22
N GLY A 40 -12.66 9.19 0.72
CA GLY A 40 -11.72 8.27 1.38
C GLY A 40 -10.61 7.78 0.44
N LEU A 41 -9.55 7.17 0.98
CA LEU A 41 -8.45 6.65 0.16
C LEU A 41 -8.88 5.32 -0.44
N MET A 42 -8.72 5.18 -1.75
CA MET A 42 -8.95 3.94 -2.45
C MET A 42 -7.65 3.44 -3.09
N GLN A 43 -7.39 2.15 -3.00
CA GLN A 43 -6.22 1.51 -3.62
C GLN A 43 -6.65 0.31 -4.44
N PRO A 44 -5.96 0.01 -5.56
CA PRO A 44 -6.11 -1.27 -6.26
C PRO A 44 -5.84 -2.43 -5.31
N LYS A 45 -6.71 -3.45 -5.35
CA LYS A 45 -6.56 -4.70 -4.61
C LYS A 45 -6.62 -5.88 -5.56
N LEU A 46 -5.54 -6.65 -5.59
CA LEU A 46 -5.46 -7.92 -6.31
C LEU A 46 -5.82 -9.06 -5.36
N THR A 47 -6.66 -9.99 -5.82
CA THR A 47 -7.02 -11.21 -5.05
C THR A 47 -7.19 -12.38 -6.00
N GLY A 48 -6.66 -13.55 -5.65
CA GLY A 48 -6.75 -14.75 -6.48
C GLY A 48 -5.40 -15.43 -6.62
N ARG A 49 -5.25 -16.31 -7.62
CA ARG A 49 -4.03 -17.06 -7.86
C ARG A 49 -3.57 -16.88 -9.30
N GLY A 50 -2.30 -16.53 -9.47
CA GLY A 50 -1.69 -16.36 -10.78
C GLY A 50 -0.47 -15.45 -10.71
N VAL A 51 -0.17 -14.78 -11.81
CA VAL A 51 0.95 -13.83 -11.93
C VAL A 51 0.38 -12.46 -12.29
N PHE A 52 0.98 -11.41 -11.74
CA PHE A 52 0.71 -10.02 -12.10
C PHE A 52 2.01 -9.28 -12.37
N ALA A 53 1.92 -8.18 -13.09
CA ALA A 53 3.01 -7.27 -13.38
C ALA A 53 2.67 -5.89 -12.82
N VAL A 54 3.69 -5.27 -12.23
CA VAL A 54 3.64 -3.87 -11.80
C VAL A 54 4.73 -3.10 -12.52
N GLU A 55 4.44 -1.84 -12.83
CA GLU A 55 5.45 -0.90 -13.27
C GLU A 55 6.27 -0.43 -12.06
N SER A 56 7.60 -0.47 -12.20
CA SER A 56 8.52 -0.01 -11.16
C SER A 56 9.33 1.16 -11.71
N PRO A 57 9.39 2.31 -11.01
CA PRO A 57 10.23 3.43 -11.41
C PRO A 57 11.72 3.17 -11.15
N VAL A 58 12.04 2.08 -10.45
CA VAL A 58 13.41 1.67 -10.10
C VAL A 58 13.71 0.26 -10.59
N PRO A 59 14.98 -0.10 -10.83
CA PRO A 59 15.39 -1.48 -11.08
C PRO A 59 14.98 -2.43 -9.95
N GLN A 60 14.70 -3.69 -10.28
CA GLN A 60 14.27 -4.70 -9.29
C GLN A 60 15.21 -4.84 -8.09
N HIS A 61 16.52 -4.70 -8.29
CA HIS A 61 17.50 -4.84 -7.22
C HIS A 61 17.49 -3.68 -6.21
N GLU A 62 16.82 -2.57 -6.53
CA GLU A 62 16.60 -1.44 -5.63
C GLU A 62 15.28 -1.57 -4.86
N ILE A 63 14.41 -2.52 -5.22
CA ILE A 63 13.17 -2.77 -4.50
C ILE A 63 13.50 -3.43 -3.16
N GLU A 64 13.15 -2.77 -2.07
CA GLU A 64 13.28 -3.33 -0.73
C GLU A 64 12.01 -4.11 -0.34
N ILE A 65 12.21 -5.31 0.20
CA ILE A 65 11.13 -6.19 0.62
C ILE A 65 11.24 -6.36 2.14
N ILE A 66 10.24 -5.86 2.87
CA ILE A 66 10.19 -5.93 4.33
C ILE A 66 9.11 -6.93 4.75
N GLU A 67 9.51 -7.99 5.45
CA GLU A 67 8.60 -8.96 6.04
C GLU A 67 8.32 -8.62 7.51
N LEU A 68 7.05 -8.40 7.84
CA LEU A 68 6.58 -8.22 9.20
C LEU A 68 6.08 -9.57 9.76
N LYS A 69 6.55 -9.90 10.98
CA LYS A 69 6.27 -11.19 11.63
C LYS A 69 5.17 -11.12 12.70
N GLY A 70 4.55 -9.96 12.91
CA GLY A 70 3.43 -9.78 13.84
C GLY A 70 3.66 -8.80 14.98
N SER A 71 4.86 -8.76 15.57
CA SER A 71 5.18 -7.90 16.73
C SER A 71 5.60 -6.48 16.35
N ASP A 72 6.09 -6.30 15.12
CA ASP A 72 6.79 -5.10 14.72
C ASP A 72 5.82 -4.12 14.03
N GLU A 73 6.10 -2.83 14.17
CA GLU A 73 5.44 -1.77 13.41
C GLU A 73 6.42 -1.22 12.38
N LEU A 74 5.94 -1.01 11.15
CA LEU A 74 6.68 -0.33 10.10
C LEU A 74 5.96 0.96 9.71
N VAL A 75 6.68 2.07 9.72
CA VAL A 75 6.17 3.38 9.27
C VAL A 75 6.88 3.75 7.98
N VAL A 76 6.11 3.99 6.93
CA VAL A 76 6.62 4.27 5.58
C VAL A 76 5.99 5.55 5.06
N ASP A 77 6.78 6.39 4.41
CA ASP A 77 6.26 7.48 3.58
C ASP A 77 5.49 6.91 2.38
N GLY A 78 4.29 7.41 2.13
CA GLY A 78 3.46 6.94 1.01
C GLY A 78 4.14 7.03 -0.34
N ASP A 79 5.07 7.99 -0.51
CA ASP A 79 5.79 8.20 -1.78
C ASP A 79 6.72 7.04 -2.17
N PHE A 80 7.15 6.23 -1.19
CA PHE A 80 8.05 5.08 -1.42
C PHE A 80 7.33 3.73 -1.45
N MET A 81 6.00 3.73 -1.27
CA MET A 81 5.20 2.51 -1.19
C MET A 81 4.89 2.00 -2.60
N LEU A 82 5.29 0.76 -2.90
CA LEU A 82 4.95 0.11 -4.17
C LEU A 82 3.69 -0.76 -4.02
N MET A 83 3.72 -1.69 -3.07
CA MET A 83 2.61 -2.59 -2.76
C MET A 83 2.81 -3.27 -1.40
N TYR A 84 1.75 -3.85 -0.83
CA TYR A 84 1.82 -4.59 0.43
C TYR A 84 0.71 -5.64 0.58
N SER A 85 0.92 -6.60 1.49
CA SER A 85 -0.04 -7.66 1.78
C SER A 85 -1.31 -7.13 2.45
N ALA A 86 -2.48 -7.54 1.95
CA ALA A 86 -3.79 -7.19 2.53
C ALA A 86 -4.06 -7.80 3.91
N SER A 87 -3.18 -8.68 4.40
CA SER A 87 -3.19 -9.23 5.75
C SER A 87 -2.69 -8.27 6.82
N LEU A 88 -1.96 -7.22 6.41
CA LEU A 88 -1.44 -6.20 7.33
C LEU A 88 -2.57 -5.28 7.81
N ASN A 89 -2.49 -4.90 9.08
CA ASN A 89 -3.30 -3.80 9.60
C ASN A 89 -2.65 -2.49 9.21
N VAL A 90 -3.40 -1.61 8.54
CA VAL A 90 -2.88 -0.35 7.98
C VAL A 90 -3.60 0.84 8.59
N SER A 91 -2.82 1.82 9.04
CA SER A 91 -3.30 3.13 9.46
C SER A 91 -2.59 4.21 8.68
N ILE A 92 -3.35 5.10 8.06
CA ILE A 92 -2.83 6.16 7.18
C ILE A 92 -3.09 7.51 7.84
N GLY A 93 -2.09 8.38 7.86
CA GLY A 93 -2.24 9.72 8.39
C GLY A 93 -0.98 10.58 8.18
N PRO A 94 -0.92 11.78 8.77
CA PRO A 94 0.22 12.67 8.61
C PRO A 94 1.46 12.11 9.30
N LEU A 95 2.64 12.51 8.80
CA LEU A 95 3.95 12.19 9.40
C LEU A 95 4.06 12.74 10.84
N VAL A 96 3.60 13.97 11.08
CA VAL A 96 3.62 14.63 12.40
C VAL A 96 2.20 14.79 12.94
N LYS A 97 1.96 14.36 14.18
CA LYS A 97 0.68 14.58 14.89
C LYS A 97 0.44 16.08 15.04
N GLY A 98 -0.55 16.62 14.31
CA GLY A 98 -0.94 18.04 14.37
C GLY A 98 -0.82 18.79 13.03
N LEU A 99 -0.08 18.25 12.05
CA LEU A 99 0.10 18.89 10.75
C LEU A 99 -0.97 18.40 9.75
N ARG A 100 -2.21 18.89 9.94
CA ARG A 100 -3.38 18.48 9.14
C ARG A 100 -3.36 19.01 7.70
N ASP A 101 -2.62 20.07 7.43
CA ASP A 101 -2.59 20.74 6.11
C ASP A 101 -1.97 19.88 5.01
N VAL A 102 -1.08 18.95 5.39
CA VAL A 102 -0.41 17.97 4.52
C VAL A 102 -1.40 16.96 3.90
N MET A 103 -2.49 16.65 4.61
CA MET A 103 -3.53 15.75 4.09
C MET A 103 -4.38 16.36 2.97
N ARG A 104 -4.20 17.66 2.65
CA ARG A 104 -4.94 18.33 1.57
C ARG A 104 -4.27 18.17 0.20
N SER A 105 -2.95 18.05 0.14
CA SER A 105 -2.21 17.79 -1.11
C SER A 105 -2.01 16.30 -1.38
N GLY A 106 -2.02 15.45 -0.34
CA GLY A 106 -1.74 14.01 -0.47
C GLY A 106 -0.24 13.67 -0.40
N GLU A 107 0.62 14.66 -0.57
CA GLU A 107 2.07 14.56 -0.32
C GLU A 107 2.32 14.55 1.19
N GLY A 108 3.18 13.67 1.71
CA GLY A 108 3.57 13.64 3.13
C GLY A 108 2.62 12.87 4.07
N ILE A 109 1.79 11.97 3.51
CA ILE A 109 1.09 10.94 4.29
C ILE A 109 2.03 9.77 4.57
N VAL A 110 1.86 9.13 5.73
CA VAL A 110 2.56 7.90 6.08
C VAL A 110 1.60 6.75 6.29
N TYR A 111 2.07 5.56 5.92
CA TYR A 111 1.44 4.27 6.20
C TYR A 111 2.10 3.67 7.43
N ARG A 112 1.29 3.32 8.43
CA ARG A 112 1.68 2.54 9.60
C ARG A 112 1.16 1.12 9.44
N PHE A 113 2.07 0.17 9.29
CA PHE A 113 1.80 -1.25 9.12
C PHE A 113 2.06 -2.01 10.42
N SER A 114 1.16 -2.93 10.77
CA SER A 114 1.37 -3.91 11.83
C SER A 114 0.74 -5.26 11.46
N GLY A 115 1.08 -6.32 12.20
CA GLY A 115 0.64 -7.68 11.91
C GLY A 115 1.65 -8.44 11.04
N ALA A 116 1.18 -9.46 10.33
CA ALA A 116 2.02 -10.35 9.53
C ALA A 116 1.76 -10.19 8.03
N GLY A 117 2.82 -9.99 7.25
CA GLY A 117 2.74 -9.78 5.80
C GLY A 117 4.00 -9.10 5.26
N THR A 118 3.95 -8.68 4.00
CA THR A 118 5.10 -8.12 3.30
C THR A 118 4.79 -6.73 2.76
N VAL A 119 5.76 -5.83 2.82
CA VAL A 119 5.73 -4.49 2.24
C VAL A 119 6.86 -4.36 1.23
N PHE A 120 6.55 -3.83 0.04
CA PHE A 120 7.50 -3.60 -1.04
C PHE A 120 7.71 -2.10 -1.19
N LEU A 121 8.96 -1.66 -1.16
CA LEU A 121 9.35 -0.25 -1.17
C LEU A 121 10.29 0.06 -2.33
N ILE A 122 10.21 1.31 -2.79
CA ILE A 122 11.09 1.88 -3.81
C ILE A 122 11.85 3.09 -3.21
N PRO A 123 12.93 2.88 -2.44
CA PRO A 123 13.55 3.93 -1.62
C PRO A 123 14.29 5.01 -2.42
N THR A 124 14.60 4.76 -3.69
CA THR A 124 15.44 5.62 -4.54
C THR A 124 14.65 6.48 -5.54
N ALA A 125 13.32 6.27 -5.66
CA ALA A 125 12.44 7.07 -6.50
C ALA A 125 11.03 7.16 -5.90
N LYS A 126 10.21 8.06 -6.41
CA LYS A 126 8.79 8.15 -6.07
C LYS A 126 7.95 7.53 -7.18
N VAL A 127 6.79 6.98 -6.83
CA VAL A 127 5.78 6.63 -7.84
C VAL A 127 5.17 7.93 -8.39
N CYS A 128 5.62 8.37 -9.57
CA CYS A 128 5.11 9.56 -10.24
C CYS A 128 3.87 9.25 -11.08
#